data_AF-A0A2D7FK79-F1
#
_entry.id   AF-A0A2D7FK79-F1
#
_cell.length_a   1.000
_cell.length_b   1.000
_cell.length_c   1.000
_cell.angle_alpha   90.00
_cell.angle_beta   90.00
_cell.angle_gamma   90.00
#
_symmetry.space_group_name_H-M   'P 1'
#
loop_
_entity.id
_entity.type
_entity.pdbx_description
1 polymer ?
#
loop_
_entity_poly.entity_id
_entity_poly.type
_entity_poly.pdbx_seq_one_letter_code
_entity_poly.pdbx_strand_id
1 'polypeptide(L)'
;MLKNLAKDRRAAEIAKAYVPAKVAKQKEDKPKRSALQARLMAAGLGQSVNRQVVPCWSIPAGAKNAGNMRVEIRIRMNPDGTLGASPKVEDTRRMGKDPSFRVMAESALRALRTCAPFKLPYNQYDMWKDN
;
A
#
# COMPACT_ATOMS: atom_id res chain seq x y z
N MET A 1 -78.38 -12.03 2.37
CA MET A 1 -76.96 -12.30 2.70
C MET A 1 -76.08 -11.64 1.65
N LEU A 2 -75.49 -10.47 1.91
CA LEU A 2 -74.64 -9.75 0.94
C LEU A 2 -73.52 -8.99 1.65
N LYS A 3 -72.49 -9.71 2.11
CA LYS A 3 -71.23 -9.10 2.55
C LYS A 3 -70.05 -10.03 2.27
N ASN A 4 -69.77 -10.36 1.01
CA ASN A 4 -68.54 -11.05 0.59
C ASN A 4 -68.19 -10.76 -0.88
N LEU A 5 -68.09 -9.47 -1.26
CA LEU A 5 -67.50 -9.09 -2.55
C LEU A 5 -66.41 -8.02 -2.44
N ALA A 6 -66.35 -7.28 -1.33
CA ALA A 6 -65.30 -6.29 -1.09
C ALA A 6 -63.98 -6.91 -0.60
N LYS A 7 -64.03 -8.13 -0.02
CA LYS A 7 -62.86 -8.83 0.51
C LYS A 7 -61.98 -9.43 -0.59
N ASP A 8 -62.61 -9.86 -1.69
CA ASP A 8 -61.92 -10.58 -2.77
C ASP A 8 -61.15 -9.64 -3.71
N ARG A 9 -61.58 -8.37 -3.85
CA ARG A 9 -60.86 -7.38 -4.66
C ARG A 9 -59.57 -6.90 -4.01
N ARG A 10 -59.50 -6.84 -2.67
CA ARG A 10 -58.27 -6.48 -1.94
C ARG A 10 -57.17 -7.53 -2.06
N ALA A 11 -57.51 -8.82 -2.09
CA ALA A 11 -56.53 -9.88 -2.26
C ALA A 11 -55.90 -9.87 -3.68
N ALA A 12 -56.68 -9.51 -4.71
CA ALA A 12 -56.21 -9.46 -6.09
C ALA A 12 -55.34 -8.22 -6.40
N GLU A 13 -55.54 -7.10 -5.72
CA GLU A 13 -54.69 -5.90 -5.89
C GLU A 13 -53.32 -6.04 -5.21
N ILE A 14 -53.25 -6.71 -4.06
CA ILE A 14 -51.99 -6.87 -3.30
C ILE A 14 -51.01 -7.80 -4.05
N ALA A 15 -51.52 -8.79 -4.81
CA ALA A 15 -50.69 -9.69 -5.61
C ALA A 15 -50.08 -9.03 -6.87
N LYS A 16 -50.66 -7.93 -7.36
CA LYS A 16 -50.16 -7.20 -8.54
C LYS A 16 -49.01 -6.24 -8.23
N ALA A 17 -48.80 -5.95 -6.94
CA ALA A 17 -47.73 -5.07 -6.46
C ALA A 17 -46.49 -5.84 -5.96
N TYR A 18 -46.54 -7.17 -5.85
CA TYR A 18 -45.39 -7.97 -5.43
C TYR A 18 -44.52 -8.35 -6.63
N VAL A 19 -43.65 -7.44 -7.03
CA VAL A 19 -42.46 -7.80 -7.80
C VAL A 19 -41.47 -8.35 -6.78
N PRO A 20 -40.99 -9.62 -6.88
CA PRO A 20 -39.90 -10.05 -6.04
C PRO A 20 -38.70 -9.21 -6.43
N ALA A 21 -38.34 -8.27 -5.56
CA ALA A 21 -37.05 -7.60 -5.64
C ALA A 21 -36.01 -8.71 -5.64
N LYS A 22 -35.47 -9.05 -6.82
CA LYS A 22 -34.21 -9.77 -6.92
C LYS A 22 -33.30 -9.04 -5.96
N VAL A 23 -32.89 -9.72 -4.90
CA VAL A 23 -31.80 -9.29 -4.04
C VAL A 23 -30.61 -9.18 -4.97
N ALA A 24 -30.45 -8.00 -5.55
CA ALA A 24 -29.24 -7.62 -6.24
C ALA A 24 -28.19 -7.76 -5.16
N LYS A 25 -27.33 -8.78 -5.32
CA LYS A 25 -26.11 -8.93 -4.53
C LYS A 25 -25.48 -7.55 -4.49
N GLN A 26 -25.53 -6.91 -3.32
CA GLN A 26 -24.79 -5.70 -3.08
C GLN A 26 -23.35 -6.10 -3.33
N LYS A 27 -22.79 -5.62 -4.45
CA LYS A 27 -21.34 -5.61 -4.59
C LYS A 27 -20.90 -4.71 -3.46
N GLU A 28 -20.24 -5.29 -2.46
CA GLU A 28 -19.56 -4.51 -1.43
C GLU A 28 -18.59 -3.58 -2.14
N ASP A 29 -19.01 -2.33 -2.36
CA ASP A 29 -18.14 -1.25 -2.77
C ASP A 29 -17.27 -0.90 -1.57
N LYS A 30 -16.21 -1.69 -1.36
CA LYS A 30 -15.07 -1.25 -0.54
C LYS A 30 -14.66 0.12 -1.11
N PRO A 31 -14.64 1.20 -0.31
CA PRO A 31 -14.31 2.52 -0.83
C PRO A 31 -12.90 2.46 -1.43
N LYS A 32 -12.81 2.60 -2.77
CA LYS A 32 -11.55 2.84 -3.45
C LYS A 32 -11.05 4.20 -2.93
N ARG A 33 -10.11 4.17 -1.99
CA ARG A 33 -9.51 5.39 -1.42
C ARG A 33 -9.06 6.32 -2.54
N SER A 34 -9.16 7.63 -2.32
CA SER A 34 -8.65 8.60 -3.29
C SER A 34 -7.16 8.34 -3.53
N ALA A 35 -6.68 8.52 -4.77
CA ALA A 35 -5.28 8.32 -5.13
C ALA A 35 -4.32 9.13 -4.24
N LEU A 36 -4.77 10.29 -3.74
CA LEU A 36 -4.06 11.11 -2.77
C LEU A 36 -3.84 10.36 -1.44
N GLN A 37 -4.87 9.71 -0.90
CA GLN A 37 -4.76 8.97 0.35
C GLN A 37 -3.82 7.78 0.23
N ALA A 38 -3.83 7.06 -0.92
CA ALA A 38 -2.88 5.98 -1.18
C ALA A 38 -1.43 6.48 -1.20
N ARG A 39 -1.16 7.62 -1.85
CA ARG A 39 0.18 8.24 -1.89
C ARG A 39 0.67 8.67 -0.52
N LEU A 40 -0.19 9.29 0.30
CA LEU A 40 0.16 9.70 1.66
C LEU A 40 0.52 8.50 2.54
N MET A 41 -0.22 7.40 2.41
CA MET A 41 0.10 6.16 3.12
C MET A 41 1.43 5.55 2.66
N ALA A 42 1.68 5.49 1.35
CA ALA A 42 2.95 5.02 0.80
C ALA A 42 4.14 5.87 1.29
N ALA A 43 3.97 7.19 1.36
CA ALA A 43 4.97 8.10 1.92
C ALA A 43 5.23 7.82 3.42
N GLY A 44 4.17 7.61 4.20
CA GLY A 44 4.29 7.23 5.62
C GLY A 44 5.01 5.89 5.83
N LEU A 45 4.74 4.91 4.96
CA LEU A 45 5.44 3.62 4.97
C LEU A 45 6.93 3.81 4.68
N GLY A 46 7.27 4.56 3.63
CA GLY A 46 8.66 4.89 3.28
C GLY A 46 9.41 5.56 4.43
N GLN A 47 8.77 6.49 5.14
CA GLN A 47 9.35 7.13 6.33
C GLN A 47 9.51 6.16 7.51
N SER A 48 8.59 5.23 7.71
CA SER A 48 8.71 4.19 8.75
C SER A 48 9.92 3.29 8.48
N VAL A 49 10.09 2.85 7.23
CA VAL A 49 11.22 2.03 6.82
C VAL A 49 12.52 2.82 6.97
N ASN A 50 12.57 4.07 6.51
CA ASN A 50 13.76 4.90 6.63
C ASN A 50 14.23 5.03 8.09
N ARG A 51 13.32 5.30 9.03
CA ARG A 51 13.63 5.35 10.47
C ARG A 51 14.21 4.05 11.02
N GLN A 52 13.80 2.91 10.48
CA GLN A 52 14.34 1.60 10.88
C GLN A 52 15.68 1.28 10.21
N VAL A 53 15.97 1.85 9.05
CA VAL A 53 17.24 1.65 8.33
C VAL A 53 18.39 2.49 8.91
N VAL A 54 18.11 3.73 9.31
CA VAL A 54 19.12 4.67 9.82
C VAL A 54 20.01 4.06 10.91
N PRO A 55 19.49 3.33 11.93
CA PRO A 55 20.31 2.71 12.95
C PRO A 55 21.30 1.65 12.46
N CYS A 56 21.01 0.90 11.38
CA CYS A 56 21.98 -0.08 10.85
C CYS A 56 22.88 0.50 9.76
N TRP A 57 22.69 1.76 9.37
CA TRP A 57 23.42 2.35 8.26
C TRP A 57 24.78 2.91 8.71
N SER A 58 25.84 2.19 8.37
CA SER A 58 27.21 2.71 8.47
C SER A 58 27.50 3.65 7.31
N ILE A 59 27.32 4.96 7.54
CA ILE A 59 27.57 5.98 6.52
C ILE A 59 29.10 6.06 6.26
N PRO A 60 29.56 5.78 5.03
CA PRO A 60 30.99 5.74 4.73
C PRO A 60 31.61 7.14 4.78
N ALA A 61 32.68 7.30 5.55
CA ALA A 61 33.39 8.57 5.75
C ALA A 61 33.98 9.19 4.46
N GLY A 62 34.11 8.40 3.39
CA GLY A 62 34.65 8.82 2.10
C GLY A 62 33.65 9.45 1.13
N ALA A 63 32.35 9.44 1.46
CA ALA A 63 31.35 10.07 0.61
C ALA A 63 31.34 11.59 0.79
N LYS A 64 31.92 12.32 -0.16
CA LYS A 64 31.84 13.78 -0.18
C LYS A 64 30.37 14.22 -0.09
N ASN A 65 30.07 15.15 0.81
CA ASN A 65 28.72 15.67 1.06
C ASN A 65 27.69 14.61 1.49
N ALA A 66 28.11 13.55 2.20
CA ALA A 66 27.21 12.49 2.70
C ALA A 66 25.94 13.04 3.38
N GLY A 67 26.05 14.13 4.16
CA GLY A 67 24.91 14.75 4.85
C GLY A 67 23.85 15.35 3.94
N ASN A 68 24.19 15.72 2.70
CA ASN A 68 23.26 16.29 1.70
C ASN A 68 22.92 15.31 0.57
N MET A 69 23.46 14.09 0.62
CA MET A 69 23.29 13.12 -0.44
C MET A 69 22.01 12.31 -0.25
N ARG A 70 21.11 12.39 -1.23
CA ARG A 70 19.91 11.56 -1.29
C ARG A 70 20.13 10.39 -2.24
N VAL A 71 19.90 9.17 -1.77
CA VAL A 71 19.87 7.95 -2.59
C VAL A 71 18.42 7.46 -2.64
N GLU A 72 17.87 7.34 -3.83
CA GLU A 72 16.53 6.77 -4.03
C GLU A 72 16.65 5.27 -4.32
N ILE A 73 15.98 4.46 -3.49
CA ILE A 73 16.04 3.00 -3.54
C ILE A 73 14.63 2.47 -3.60
N ARG A 74 14.34 1.68 -4.64
CA ARG A 74 13.12 0.89 -4.73
C ARG A 74 13.30 -0.43 -4.00
N ILE A 75 12.33 -0.73 -3.16
CA ILE A 75 12.28 -1.93 -2.32
C ILE A 75 10.96 -2.64 -2.55
N ARG A 76 11.00 -3.97 -2.58
CA ARG A 76 9.82 -4.83 -2.54
C ARG A 76 9.82 -5.55 -1.21
N MET A 77 8.70 -5.52 -0.50
CA MET A 77 8.56 -6.10 0.83
C MET A 77 7.48 -7.18 0.84
N ASN A 78 7.72 -8.19 1.66
CA ASN A 78 6.75 -9.22 1.97
C ASN A 78 5.86 -8.78 3.15
N PRO A 79 4.68 -9.41 3.33
CA PRO A 79 3.81 -9.15 4.48
C PRO A 79 4.38 -9.53 5.84
N ASP A 80 5.54 -10.20 5.91
CA ASP A 80 6.25 -10.48 7.16
C ASP A 80 7.35 -9.45 7.46
N GLY A 81 7.57 -8.49 6.56
CA GLY A 81 8.55 -7.42 6.71
C GLY A 81 9.91 -7.75 6.13
N THR A 82 10.08 -8.96 5.59
CA THR A 82 11.27 -9.33 4.84
C THR A 82 11.30 -8.64 3.47
N LEU A 83 12.47 -8.62 2.83
CA LEU A 83 12.63 -8.13 1.48
C LEU A 83 12.15 -9.20 0.49
N GLY A 84 11.11 -8.90 -0.27
CA GLY A 84 10.57 -9.80 -1.31
C GLY A 84 11.41 -9.84 -2.58
N ALA A 85 12.34 -8.88 -2.75
CA ALA A 85 13.35 -8.89 -3.80
C ALA A 85 14.58 -8.09 -3.36
N SER A 86 15.68 -8.25 -4.09
CA SER A 86 16.86 -7.40 -3.89
C SER A 86 16.50 -5.91 -4.10
N PRO A 87 16.80 -5.03 -3.13
CA PRO A 87 16.67 -3.58 -3.27
C PRO A 87 17.46 -3.06 -4.48
N LYS A 88 16.93 -2.06 -5.18
CA LYS A 88 17.54 -1.48 -6.37
C LYS A 88 17.60 0.05 -6.27
N VAL A 89 18.72 0.62 -6.67
CA VAL A 89 18.90 2.08 -6.78
C VAL A 89 18.22 2.54 -8.06
N GLU A 90 17.40 3.59 -7.98
CA GLU A 90 16.69 4.12 -9.15
C GLU A 90 17.66 4.84 -10.11
N ASP A 91 18.56 5.68 -9.58
CA ASP A 91 19.54 6.42 -10.38
C ASP A 91 20.81 5.59 -10.71
N THR A 92 20.63 4.57 -11.55
CA THR A 92 21.72 3.69 -12.02
C THR A 92 22.76 4.44 -12.86
N ARG A 93 22.35 5.48 -13.58
CA ARG A 93 23.26 6.31 -14.39
C ARG A 93 24.25 7.05 -13.50
N ARG A 94 23.78 7.64 -12.40
CA ARG A 94 24.66 8.31 -11.43
C ARG A 94 25.55 7.33 -10.69
N MET A 95 25.05 6.13 -10.34
CA MET A 95 25.93 5.06 -9.81
C MET A 95 27.11 4.77 -10.74
N GLY A 96 26.92 4.80 -12.06
CA GLY A 96 28.00 4.60 -13.02
C GLY A 96 29.03 5.74 -13.08
N LYS A 97 28.62 6.99 -12.78
CA LYS A 97 29.42 8.19 -13.02
C LYS A 97 30.03 8.83 -11.76
N ASP A 98 29.38 8.67 -10.61
CA ASP A 98 29.74 9.32 -9.35
C ASP A 98 30.18 8.26 -8.33
N PRO A 99 31.51 8.10 -8.09
CA PRO A 99 32.01 7.13 -7.13
C PRO A 99 31.52 7.36 -5.70
N SER A 100 31.34 8.62 -5.29
CA SER A 100 30.84 8.95 -3.95
C SER A 100 29.39 8.48 -3.80
N PHE A 101 28.56 8.73 -4.83
CA PHE A 101 27.19 8.25 -4.86
C PHE A 101 27.10 6.73 -4.87
N ARG A 102 27.97 6.05 -5.65
CA ARG A 102 28.03 4.58 -5.68
C ARG A 102 28.30 4.01 -4.29
N VAL A 103 29.33 4.50 -3.60
CA VAL A 103 29.71 4.04 -2.26
C VAL A 103 28.60 4.28 -1.24
N MET A 104 27.93 5.44 -1.30
CA MET A 104 26.76 5.73 -0.45
C MET A 104 25.59 4.79 -0.74
N ALA A 105 25.26 4.60 -2.01
CA ALA A 105 24.14 3.78 -2.43
C ALA A 105 24.36 2.31 -2.07
N GLU A 106 25.56 1.78 -2.29
CA GLU A 106 25.93 0.43 -1.85
C GLU A 106 25.87 0.27 -0.33
N SER A 107 26.27 1.29 0.44
CA SER A 107 26.13 1.25 1.89
C SER A 107 24.67 1.24 2.34
N ALA A 108 23.81 2.06 1.74
CA ALA A 108 22.38 2.07 2.02
C ALA A 108 21.72 0.72 1.66
N LEU A 109 22.09 0.13 0.52
CA LEU A 109 21.65 -1.21 0.12
C LEU A 109 22.07 -2.30 1.12
N ARG A 110 23.25 -2.16 1.75
CA ARG A 110 23.69 -3.07 2.82
C ARG A 110 22.85 -2.88 4.07
N ALA A 111 22.66 -1.64 4.50
CA ALA A 111 21.84 -1.30 5.68
C ALA A 111 20.41 -1.86 5.57
N LEU A 112 19.79 -1.74 4.39
CA LEU A 112 18.46 -2.32 4.11
C LEU A 112 18.41 -3.83 4.32
N ARG A 113 19.46 -4.55 3.91
CA ARG A 113 19.54 -6.01 4.12
C ARG A 113 19.82 -6.36 5.57
N THR A 114 20.65 -5.58 6.25
CA THR A 114 21.01 -5.79 7.66
C THR A 114 19.83 -5.56 8.60
N CYS A 115 19.00 -4.54 8.36
CA CYS A 115 17.87 -4.23 9.24
C CYS A 115 16.62 -5.09 8.97
N ALA A 116 16.55 -5.81 7.85
CA ALA A 116 15.41 -6.67 7.58
C ALA A 116 15.33 -7.80 8.63
N PRO A 117 14.14 -8.19 9.11
CA PRO A 117 12.82 -7.75 8.68
C PRO A 117 12.35 -6.43 9.33
N PHE A 118 11.56 -5.65 8.58
CA PHE A 118 11.01 -4.37 9.02
C PHE A 118 9.67 -4.52 9.74
N LYS A 119 9.43 -3.67 10.74
CA LYS A 119 8.12 -3.52 11.38
C LYS A 119 7.24 -2.64 10.51
N LEU A 120 6.35 -3.26 9.73
CA LEU A 120 5.41 -2.56 8.87
C LEU A 120 4.03 -2.46 9.56
N PRO A 121 3.24 -1.41 9.27
CA PRO A 121 1.85 -1.34 9.73
C PRO A 121 0.98 -2.34 8.93
N TYR A 122 1.03 -3.61 9.31
CA TYR A 122 0.29 -4.71 8.64
C TYR A 122 -1.22 -4.63 8.80
N ASN A 123 -1.71 -3.91 9.81
CA ASN A 123 -3.14 -3.55 9.90
C ASN A 123 -3.64 -2.80 8.65
N GLN A 124 -2.72 -2.39 7.77
CA GLN A 124 -2.98 -1.69 6.53
C GLN A 124 -2.29 -2.35 5.31
N TYR A 125 -1.97 -3.66 5.36
CA TYR A 125 -1.27 -4.37 4.27
C TYR A 125 -1.95 -4.23 2.90
N ASP A 126 -3.28 -4.41 2.84
CA ASP A 126 -4.07 -4.22 1.63
C ASP A 126 -4.01 -2.79 1.06
N MET A 127 -3.45 -1.84 1.80
CA MET A 127 -3.41 -0.42 1.44
C MET A 127 -2.15 -0.02 0.67
N TRP A 128 -1.09 -0.84 0.71
CA TRP A 128 0.20 -0.51 0.10
C TRP A 128 0.80 -1.61 -0.79
N LYS A 129 0.26 -2.84 -0.77
CA LYS A 129 0.82 -3.97 -1.53
C LYS A 129 0.85 -3.78 -3.07
N ASP A 130 -0.01 -2.92 -3.61
CA ASP A 130 -0.22 -2.74 -5.06
C ASP A 130 0.22 -1.36 -5.61
N ASN A 131 1.10 -0.61 -4.91
CA ASN A 131 1.68 0.65 -5.44
C ASN A 131 3.14 0.51 -5.86
#